data_AF-A0A357FA74-F1
#
_entry.id   AF-A0A357FA74-F1
#
_cell.length_a   1.000
_cell.length_b   1.000
_cell.length_c   1.000
_cell.angle_alpha   90.00
_cell.angle_beta   90.00
_cell.angle_gamma   90.00
#
_symmetry.space_group_name_H-M   'P 1'
#
loop_
_entity.id
_entity.type
_entity.pdbx_description
1 polymer ?
#
loop_
_entity_poly.entity_id
_entity_poly.type
_entity_poly.pdbx_seq_one_letter_code
_entity_poly.pdbx_strand_id
1 'polypeptide(L)' 'MEKFDVYGVCNPLIDLLSHIPDSFLKKRGIEKNIMHLISLEEQQELLLALTAEKLTVEFAAGGSGANTMIGISQLGGRTA' A
#
# COMPACT_ATOMS: atom_id res chain seq x y z
N MET A 1 -6.75 -8.57 34.18
CA MET A 1 -5.64 -8.32 33.26
C MET A 1 -6.27 -7.97 31.92
N GLU A 2 -6.03 -6.77 31.38
CA GLU A 2 -6.59 -6.43 30.07
C GLU A 2 -5.96 -7.30 28.99
N LYS A 3 -6.78 -7.79 28.05
CA LYS A 3 -6.40 -8.81 27.06
C LYS A 3 -5.43 -8.27 26.00
N PHE A 4 -5.51 -6.98 25.70
CA PHE A 4 -4.74 -6.29 24.67
C PHE A 4 -4.20 -4.97 25.24
N ASP A 5 -3.10 -4.49 24.69
CA ASP A 5 -2.51 -3.18 25.00
C ASP A 5 -3.01 -2.11 24.02
N VAL A 6 -3.25 -2.49 22.75
CA VAL A 6 -3.78 -1.60 21.70
C VAL A 6 -4.80 -2.35 20.84
N TYR A 7 -5.91 -1.69 20.49
CA TYR A 7 -6.91 -2.19 19.55
C TYR A 7 -6.94 -1.29 18.32
N GLY A 8 -6.79 -1.87 17.13
CA GLY A 8 -6.72 -1.16 15.87
C GLY A 8 -8.01 -1.24 15.06
N VAL A 9 -8.38 -0.14 14.40
CA VAL A 9 -9.44 -0.12 13.37
C VAL A 9 -8.86 0.50 12.11
N CYS A 10 -8.92 -0.22 11.00
CA CYS A 10 -8.42 0.28 9.72
C CYS A 10 -9.09 -0.42 8.54
N ASN A 11 -8.95 0.19 7.37
CA ASN A 11 -9.34 -0.45 6.13
C ASN A 11 -8.32 -1.54 5.79
N PRO A 12 -8.75 -2.80 5.58
CA PRO A 12 -7.86 -3.85 5.12
C PRO A 12 -7.47 -3.56 3.67
N LEU A 13 -6.16 -3.46 3.42
CA LEU A 13 -5.62 -3.18 2.09
C LEU A 13 -4.57 -4.24 1.72
N ILE A 14 -4.41 -4.44 0.41
CA ILE A 14 -3.29 -5.18 -0.17
C ILE A 14 -2.45 -4.14 -0.92
N ASP A 15 -1.19 -4.04 -0.55
CA ASP A 15 -0.26 -3.15 -1.22
C ASP A 15 0.26 -3.84 -2.50
N LEU A 16 0.19 -3.10 -3.61
CA LEU A 16 0.77 -3.47 -4.90
C LEU A 16 2.01 -2.62 -5.14
N LEU A 17 3.18 -3.22 -5.02
CA LEU A 17 4.46 -2.53 -5.05
C LEU A 17 5.18 -2.82 -6.38
N SER A 18 5.73 -1.79 -7.02
CA SER A 18 6.48 -1.94 -8.27
C SER A 18 7.66 -0.97 -8.32
N HIS A 19 8.81 -1.47 -8.75
CA HIS A 19 9.95 -0.62 -9.07
C HIS A 19 9.78 -0.03 -10.46
N ILE A 20 9.62 1.29 -10.53
CA ILE A 20 9.34 2.01 -11.78
C ILE A 20 10.37 3.12 -12.02
N PRO A 21 10.68 3.46 -13.28
CA PRO A 21 11.47 4.64 -13.60
C PRO A 21 10.64 5.92 -13.45
N ASP A 22 11.27 7.05 -13.10
CA ASP A 22 10.60 8.35 -13.01
C ASP A 22 9.90 8.77 -14.32
N SER A 23 10.36 8.25 -15.47
CA SER A 23 9.71 8.45 -16.77
C SER A 23 8.31 7.85 -16.85
N PHE A 24 8.03 6.77 -16.10
CA PHE A 24 6.69 6.16 -16.03
C PHE A 24 5.68 7.11 -15.42
N LEU A 25 6.06 7.78 -14.32
CA LEU A 25 5.23 8.78 -13.62
C LEU A 25 5.00 10.01 -14.49
N LYS A 26 6.09 10.55 -15.09
CA LYS A 26 6.02 11.74 -15.97
C LYS A 26 5.09 11.55 -17.15
N LYS A 27 5.11 10.38 -17.82
CA LYS A 27 4.22 10.06 -18.95
C LYS A 27 2.73 10.11 -18.57
N ARG A 28 2.40 9.91 -17.29
CA ARG A 28 1.03 9.80 -16.77
C ARG A 28 0.62 11.01 -15.94
N GLY A 29 1.47 12.03 -15.83
CA GLY A 29 1.20 13.22 -15.03
C GLY A 29 1.08 12.95 -13.53
N ILE A 30 1.64 11.84 -13.03
CA ILE A 30 1.61 11.49 -11.61
C ILE A 30 2.76 12.21 -10.91
N GLU A 31 2.44 12.95 -9.85
CA GLU A 31 3.44 13.62 -9.03
C GLU A 31 4.09 12.63 -8.07
N LYS A 32 5.42 12.71 -7.95
CA LYS A 32 6.19 11.79 -7.11
C LYS A 32 6.07 12.20 -5.63
N ASN A 33 6.06 11.21 -4.72
CA ASN A 33 6.03 11.38 -3.26
C ASN A 33 4.73 11.98 -2.69
N ILE A 34 3.61 11.82 -3.38
CA ILE A 34 2.30 12.19 -2.85
C ILE A 34 1.34 11.00 -2.85
N MET A 35 0.34 11.08 -1.97
CA MET A 35 -0.75 10.10 -1.93
C MET A 35 -1.87 10.60 -2.85
N HIS A 36 -2.24 9.76 -3.80
CA HIS A 36 -3.40 9.98 -4.65
C HIS A 36 -4.52 9.05 -4.24
N LEU A 37 -5.70 9.60 -3.98
CA LEU A 37 -6.93 8.82 -3.96
C LEU A 37 -7.45 8.76 -5.40
N ILE A 38 -7.55 7.55 -5.95
CA ILE A 38 -7.91 7.31 -7.35
C ILE A 38 -9.17 6.44 -7.43
N SER A 39 -9.85 6.49 -8.57
CA SER A 39 -10.98 5.61 -8.88
C SER A 39 -10.50 4.19 -9.21
N LEU A 40 -11.46 3.25 -9.31
CA LEU A 40 -11.17 1.89 -9.73
C LEU A 40 -10.66 1.84 -11.18
N GLU A 41 -11.21 2.69 -12.05
CA GLU A 41 -10.84 2.79 -13.46
C GLU A 41 -9.39 3.28 -13.60
N GLU A 42 -9.02 4.35 -12.89
CA GLU A 42 -7.65 4.87 -12.85
C GLU A 42 -6.66 3.82 -12.31
N GLN A 43 -7.05 3.05 -11.29
CA GLN A 43 -6.24 1.95 -10.76
C GLN A 43 -6.01 0.87 -11.82
N GLN A 44 -7.05 0.46 -12.55
CA GLN A 44 -6.95 -0.57 -13.59
C GLN A 44 -6.05 -0.12 -14.74
N GLU A 45 -6.18 1.13 -15.18
CA GLU A 45 -5.31 1.73 -16.20
C GLU A 45 -3.84 1.70 -15.77
N LEU A 46 -3.56 2.02 -14.50
CA LEU A 46 -2.20 1.97 -13.96
C LEU A 46 -1.62 0.55 -13.96
N LEU A 47 -2.39 -0.45 -13.56
CA LEU A 47 -1.96 -1.85 -13.54
C LEU A 47 -1.72 -2.40 -14.95
N LEU A 48 -2.58 -2.05 -15.91
CA LEU A 48 -2.37 -2.39 -17.33
C LEU A 48 -1.12 -1.73 -17.89
N ALA A 49 -0.88 -0.47 -17.54
CA ALA A 49 0.32 0.26 -17.91
C ALA A 49 1.61 -0.38 -17.38
N LEU A 50 1.64 -0.80 -16.11
CA LEU A 50 2.77 -1.54 -15.54
C LEU A 50 3.02 -2.84 -16.31
N THR A 51 1.95 -3.58 -16.61
CA THR A 51 2.02 -4.83 -17.38
C THR A 51 2.55 -4.60 -18.81
N ALA A 52 2.07 -3.57 -19.50
CA ALA A 52 2.50 -3.21 -20.85
C ALA A 52 3.98 -2.83 -20.92
N GLU A 53 4.51 -2.17 -19.88
CA GLU A 53 5.94 -1.83 -19.76
C GLU A 53 6.77 -2.98 -19.16
N LYS A 54 6.17 -4.16 -18.94
CA LYS A 54 6.79 -5.37 -18.35
C LYS A 54 7.41 -5.14 -16.97
N LEU A 55 6.79 -4.27 -16.19
CA LEU A 55 7.18 -3.97 -14.81
C LEU A 55 6.52 -4.97 -13.86
N THR A 56 7.29 -5.50 -12.92
CA THR A 56 6.81 -6.50 -11.94
C THR A 56 6.00 -5.83 -10.84
N VAL A 57 4.99 -6.54 -10.34
CA VAL A 57 4.17 -6.12 -9.19
C VAL A 57 4.32 -7.15 -8.08
N GLU A 58 4.77 -6.71 -6.92
CA GLU A 58 4.85 -7.48 -5.70
C GLU A 58 3.64 -7.18 -4.82
N PHE A 59 3.21 -8.19 -4.05
CA PHE A 59 2.04 -8.11 -3.18
C PHE A 59 2.50 -8.15 -1.72
N ALA A 60 1.97 -7.25 -0.92
CA ALA A 60 2.21 -7.22 0.52
C ALA A 60 0.92 -6.93 1.29
N ALA A 61 0.92 -7.29 2.58
CA ALA A 61 -0.11 -6.81 3.49
C ALA A 61 0.02 -5.28 3.61
N GLY A 62 -1.08 -4.58 3.37
CA GLY A 62 -1.13 -3.13 3.35
C GLY A 62 -2.00 -2.54 4.44
N GLY A 63 -2.11 -1.21 4.40
CA GLY A 63 -2.93 -0.44 5.33
C GLY A 63 -2.12 0.10 6.50
N SER A 64 -2.13 1.43 6.66
CA SER A 64 -1.36 2.13 7.68
C SER A 64 -1.67 1.65 9.11
N GLY A 65 -2.96 1.47 9.43
CA GLY A 65 -3.37 0.95 10.73
C GLY A 65 -2.92 -0.50 10.96
N ALA A 66 -3.09 -1.37 9.96
CA ALA A 66 -2.67 -2.77 10.05
C ALA A 66 -1.16 -2.88 10.26
N ASN A 67 -0.37 -2.16 9.47
CA ASN A 67 1.09 -2.12 9.60
C ASN A 67 1.54 -1.56 10.95
N THR A 68 0.79 -0.60 11.52
CA THR A 68 1.03 -0.08 12.87
C THR A 68 0.81 -1.17 13.93
N MET A 69 -0.30 -1.92 13.86
CA MET A 69 -0.57 -3.02 14.80
C MET A 69 0.46 -4.14 14.68
N ILE A 70 0.87 -4.48 13.46
CA ILE A 70 1.95 -5.44 13.20
C ILE A 70 3.25 -4.96 13.87
N GLY A 71 3.62 -3.69 13.69
CA GLY A 71 4.80 -3.10 14.31
C GLY A 71 4.78 -3.15 15.83
N ILE A 72 3.65 -2.79 16.46
CA ILE A 72 3.48 -2.88 17.93
C ILE A 72 3.62 -4.32 18.41
N SER A 73 3.02 -5.28 17.69
CA SER A 73 3.14 -6.70 18.00
C SER A 73 4.59 -7.21 17.92
N GLN A 74 5.32 -6.82 16.87
CA GLN A 74 6.74 -7.15 16.72
C GLN A 74 7.63 -6.54 17.81
N LEU A 75 7.20 -5.43 18.41
CA LEU A 75 7.88 -4.77 19.54
C LEU A 75 7.45 -5.33 20.91
N GLY A 76 6.60 -6.36 20.95
CA GLY A 76 6.18 -7.07 22.17
C GLY A 76 4.87 -6.59 22.80
N GLY A 77 4.17 -5.63 22.18
CA GLY A 77 2.83 -5.24 22.60
C GLY A 77 1.77 -6.26 22.17
N ARG A 78 0.65 -6.35 22.90
CA ARG A 78 -0.46 -7.25 22.56
C ARG A 78 -1.52 -6.47 21.79
N THR A 79 -1.75 -6.84 20.53
CA THR A 79 -2.62 -6.10 19.62
C THR A 79 -3.84 -6.92 19.20
N ALA A 80 -4.93 -6.22 18.85
CA ALA A 80 -6.11 -6.78 18.19
C ALA A 80 -6.58 -5.89 17.05
#